data_AF-A0A257KH21-F1
#
_entry.id   AF-A0A257KH21-F1
#
_cell.length_a   1.000
_cell.length_b   1.000
_cell.length_c   1.000
_cell.angle_alpha   90.00
_cell.angle_beta   90.00
_cell.angle_gamma   90.00
#
_symmetry.space_group_name_H-M   'P 1'
#
loop_
_entity.id
_entity.type
_entity.pdbx_description
1 polymer ?
#
loop_
_entity_poly.entity_id
_entity_poly.type
_entity_poly.pdbx_seq_one_letter_code
_entity_poly.pdbx_strand_id
1 'polypeptide(L)'
;MGLYRFSGTITRLGQCEFTNDYEIYAYVEIATSSGGRQMIKKVAVFADIAACLFQGLEGDFYFDDVFVPGRRAHCQLWGIRSAERAVIDGVNLRVSMMRLNLLCGVLFTPVFGAGTLRLAAGIGQMMSILNGSADRPKFFESTLEQFGSPGQNLAGDLCKRRLVADASQ
;
A
#
# COMPACT_ATOMS: atom_id res chain seq x y z
N MET A 1 2.86 6.08 -14.51
CA MET A 1 2.68 5.28 -13.29
C MET A 1 3.42 5.97 -12.19
N GLY A 2 2.72 6.49 -11.19
CA GLY A 2 3.33 7.31 -10.15
C GLY A 2 2.59 7.19 -8.83
N LEU A 3 3.32 7.47 -7.76
CA LEU A 3 2.77 7.66 -6.43
C LEU A 3 2.13 9.05 -6.37
N TYR A 4 0.88 9.14 -5.94
CA TYR A 4 0.20 10.41 -5.68
C TYR A 4 -0.46 10.39 -4.30
N ARG A 5 -0.74 11.59 -3.79
CA ARG A 5 -1.27 11.82 -2.45
C ARG A 5 -2.58 12.60 -2.53
N PHE A 6 -3.54 12.18 -1.73
CA PHE A 6 -4.75 12.95 -1.43
C PHE A 6 -4.84 13.24 0.06
N SER A 7 -5.17 14.48 0.41
CA SER A 7 -5.39 14.91 1.79
C SER A 7 -6.87 15.17 2.01
N GLY A 8 -7.45 14.58 3.05
CA GLY A 8 -8.87 14.77 3.36
C GLY A 8 -9.45 13.68 4.24
N THR A 9 -10.74 13.44 4.10
CA THR A 9 -11.49 12.47 4.90
C THR A 9 -12.10 11.41 4.00
N ILE A 10 -11.97 10.13 4.38
CA ILE A 10 -12.68 9.05 3.71
C ILE A 10 -14.17 9.20 3.98
N THR A 11 -14.94 9.45 2.94
CA THR A 11 -16.40 9.60 3.08
C THR A 11 -17.13 8.31 2.79
N ARG A 12 -16.64 7.51 1.83
CA ARG A 12 -17.25 6.23 1.46
C ARG A 12 -16.21 5.23 1.00
N LEU A 13 -16.50 3.96 1.28
CA LEU A 13 -15.78 2.80 0.76
C LEU A 13 -16.78 1.97 -0.04
N GLY A 14 -16.39 1.59 -1.26
CA GLY A 14 -17.18 0.69 -2.10
C GLY A 14 -17.19 -0.74 -1.56
N GLN A 15 -17.98 -1.61 -2.18
CA GLN A 15 -17.92 -3.05 -1.91
C GLN A 15 -16.50 -3.57 -2.11
N CYS A 16 -16.06 -4.46 -1.23
CA CYS A 16 -14.74 -5.07 -1.31
C CYS A 16 -14.82 -6.58 -1.62
N GLU A 17 -13.83 -7.06 -2.36
CA GLU A 17 -13.50 -8.48 -2.45
C GLU A 17 -12.36 -8.77 -1.47
N PHE A 18 -12.60 -9.65 -0.51
CA PHE A 18 -11.63 -10.02 0.52
C PHE A 18 -10.74 -11.19 0.06
N THR A 19 -9.44 -11.07 0.31
CA THR A 19 -8.44 -12.14 0.25
C THR A 19 -7.60 -12.09 1.53
N ASN A 20 -6.94 -13.18 1.91
CA ASN A 20 -6.11 -13.22 3.13
C ASN A 20 -5.02 -12.15 3.18
N ASP A 21 -4.50 -11.73 2.03
CA ASP A 21 -3.37 -10.80 1.94
C ASP A 21 -3.80 -9.35 1.65
N TYR A 22 -4.94 -9.16 0.98
CA TYR A 22 -5.41 -7.85 0.53
C TYR A 22 -6.92 -7.85 0.27
N GLU A 23 -7.49 -6.64 0.28
CA GLU A 23 -8.87 -6.35 -0.09
C GLU A 23 -8.88 -5.49 -1.36
N ILE A 24 -9.78 -5.77 -2.30
CA ILE A 24 -9.98 -4.92 -3.47
C ILE A 24 -11.30 -4.18 -3.32
N TYR A 25 -11.23 -2.88 -3.08
CA TYR A 25 -12.39 -1.99 -3.02
C TYR A 25 -12.80 -1.55 -4.42
N ALA A 26 -14.09 -1.62 -4.72
CA ALA A 26 -14.65 -1.09 -5.98
C ALA A 26 -14.33 0.40 -6.15
N TYR A 27 -14.36 1.17 -5.06
CA TYR A 27 -13.88 2.55 -5.00
C TYR A 27 -13.55 2.99 -3.57
N VAL A 28 -12.75 4.05 -3.45
CA VAL A 28 -12.52 4.82 -2.22
C VAL A 28 -12.83 6.28 -2.53
N GLU A 29 -13.70 6.90 -1.74
CA GLU A 29 -14.12 8.31 -1.90
C GLU A 29 -13.51 9.17 -0.80
N ILE A 30 -12.72 10.17 -1.20
CA ILE A 30 -12.04 11.09 -0.29
C ILE A 30 -12.61 12.50 -0.50
N ALA A 31 -13.15 13.10 0.55
CA ALA A 31 -13.50 14.51 0.55
C ALA A 31 -12.28 15.35 0.94
N THR A 32 -11.88 16.23 0.04
CA THR A 32 -10.80 17.20 0.26
C THR A 32 -11.30 18.38 1.09
N SER A 33 -10.39 19.05 1.81
CA SER A 33 -10.68 20.24 2.62
C SER A 33 -11.23 21.42 1.81
N SER A 34 -11.01 21.46 0.50
CA SER A 34 -11.58 22.44 -0.42
C SER A 34 -13.05 22.16 -0.78
N GLY A 35 -13.67 21.12 -0.22
CA GLY A 35 -15.04 20.70 -0.53
C GLY A 35 -15.16 19.80 -1.76
N GLY A 36 -14.05 19.55 -2.48
CA GLY A 36 -14.01 18.60 -3.59
C GLY A 36 -14.11 17.15 -3.11
N ARG A 37 -14.57 16.25 -4.00
CA ARG A 37 -14.62 14.80 -3.75
C ARG A 37 -13.86 14.06 -4.84
N GLN A 38 -12.94 13.19 -4.42
CA GLN A 38 -12.14 12.35 -5.31
C GLN A 38 -12.56 10.91 -5.14
N MET A 39 -12.98 10.27 -6.22
CA MET A 39 -13.35 8.85 -6.23
C MET A 39 -12.31 8.06 -7.00
N ILE A 40 -11.62 7.17 -6.28
CA ILE A 40 -10.55 6.35 -6.81
C ILE A 40 -11.10 4.93 -6.96
N LYS A 41 -11.07 4.38 -8.17
CA LYS A 41 -11.74 3.11 -8.49
C LYS A 41 -10.78 1.93 -8.45
N LYS A 42 -11.29 0.76 -8.05
CA LYS A 42 -10.58 -0.53 -8.04
C LYS A 42 -9.24 -0.45 -7.30
N VAL A 43 -9.34 -0.14 -6.01
CA VAL A 43 -8.20 0.08 -5.12
C VAL A 43 -7.86 -1.21 -4.39
N ALA A 44 -6.65 -1.72 -4.59
CA ALA A 44 -6.11 -2.79 -3.75
C ALA A 44 -5.56 -2.20 -2.44
N VAL A 45 -5.93 -2.79 -1.31
CA VAL A 45 -5.53 -2.38 0.04
C VAL A 45 -5.02 -3.61 0.77
N PHE A 46 -3.76 -3.60 1.20
CA PHE A 46 -3.18 -4.73 1.95
C PHE A 46 -3.71 -4.79 3.38
N ALA A 47 -3.69 -5.98 3.98
CA ALA A 47 -4.27 -6.25 5.29
C ALA A 47 -3.87 -5.23 6.39
N ASP A 48 -2.58 -4.85 6.45
CA ASP A 48 -2.07 -3.88 7.43
C ASP A 48 -2.75 -2.50 7.30
N ILE A 49 -2.94 -2.05 6.06
CA ILE A 49 -3.60 -0.79 5.75
C ILE A 49 -5.11 -0.92 5.90
N ALA A 50 -5.71 -2.03 5.47
CA ALA A 50 -7.14 -2.29 5.54
C ALA A 50 -7.62 -2.29 7.01
N ALA A 51 -6.84 -2.85 7.92
CA ALA A 51 -7.10 -2.80 9.36
C ALA A 51 -7.18 -1.36 9.92
N CYS A 52 -6.60 -0.40 9.20
CA CYS A 52 -6.57 0.99 9.60
C CYS A 52 -7.55 1.88 8.81
N LEU A 53 -8.17 1.35 7.76
CA LEU A 53 -9.00 2.07 6.80
C LEU A 53 -10.48 1.98 7.21
N PHE A 54 -11.11 3.12 7.51
CA PHE A 54 -12.53 3.19 7.84
C PHE A 54 -13.15 4.51 7.37
N GLN A 55 -14.48 4.54 7.23
CA GLN A 55 -15.20 5.77 6.87
C GLN A 55 -15.12 6.79 8.01
N GLY A 56 -14.83 8.05 7.68
CA GLY A 56 -14.58 9.12 8.64
C GLY A 56 -13.10 9.31 8.98
N LEU A 57 -12.21 8.42 8.53
CA LEU A 57 -10.78 8.59 8.74
C LEU A 57 -10.25 9.82 8.01
N GLU A 58 -9.62 10.72 8.75
CA GLU A 58 -8.97 11.91 8.22
C GLU A 58 -7.45 11.72 8.15
N GLY A 59 -6.85 12.16 7.04
CA GLY A 59 -5.42 12.09 6.85
C GLY A 59 -4.98 12.26 5.41
N ASP A 60 -3.75 11.81 5.17
CA ASP A 60 -3.14 11.71 3.86
C ASP A 60 -3.13 10.26 3.38
N PHE A 61 -3.63 10.06 2.18
CA PHE A 61 -3.76 8.77 1.53
C PHE A 61 -2.83 8.73 0.32
N TYR A 62 -1.93 7.75 0.29
CA TYR A 62 -0.91 7.60 -0.74
C TYR A 62 -1.28 6.44 -1.65
N PHE A 63 -1.52 6.74 -2.92
CA PHE A 63 -1.91 5.76 -3.92
C PHE A 63 -0.80 5.58 -4.95
N ASP A 64 -0.54 4.34 -5.35
CA ASP A 64 0.35 4.01 -6.46
C ASP A 64 -0.50 3.44 -7.61
N ASP A 65 -0.33 3.98 -8.82
CA ASP A 65 -0.95 3.42 -10.01
C ASP A 65 -0.25 2.13 -10.41
N VAL A 66 -0.98 1.02 -10.27
CA VAL A 66 -0.49 -0.32 -10.59
C VAL A 66 -1.37 -0.89 -11.70
N PHE A 67 -1.12 -0.44 -12.93
CA PHE A 67 -1.76 -1.02 -14.10
C PHE A 67 -1.12 -2.37 -14.44
N VAL A 68 -1.86 -3.44 -14.20
CA VAL A 68 -1.46 -4.80 -14.55
C VAL A 68 -2.46 -5.36 -15.56
N PRO A 69 -2.01 -5.68 -16.79
CA PRO A 69 -2.88 -6.34 -17.77
C PRO A 69 -3.50 -7.61 -17.18
N GLY A 70 -4.83 -7.71 -17.21
CA GLY A 70 -5.57 -8.87 -16.73
C GLY A 70 -5.88 -8.92 -15.22
N ARG A 71 -5.57 -7.89 -14.43
CA ARG A 71 -5.94 -7.84 -12.99
C ARG A 71 -7.13 -6.94 -12.68
N ARG A 72 -7.74 -7.20 -11.52
CA ARG A 72 -8.96 -6.57 -10.99
C ARG A 72 -8.74 -5.20 -10.33
N ALA A 73 -7.50 -4.82 -10.03
CA ALA A 73 -7.14 -3.54 -9.42
C ALA A 73 -6.45 -2.60 -10.42
N HIS A 74 -6.65 -1.29 -10.26
CA HIS A 74 -6.00 -0.24 -11.08
C HIS A 74 -4.97 0.56 -10.28
N CYS A 75 -5.20 0.71 -8.98
CA CYS A 75 -4.29 1.37 -8.07
C CYS A 75 -4.21 0.60 -6.76
N GLN A 76 -3.15 0.87 -6.02
CA GLN A 76 -2.90 0.33 -4.69
C GLN A 76 -2.88 1.49 -3.71
N LEU A 77 -3.60 1.37 -2.59
CA LEU A 77 -3.38 2.24 -1.44
C LEU A 77 -2.11 1.76 -0.75
N TRP A 78 -1.03 2.53 -0.91
CA TRP A 78 0.30 2.17 -0.44
C TRP A 78 0.57 2.65 0.99
N GLY A 79 -0.12 3.69 1.45
CA GLY A 79 0.03 4.18 2.81
C GLY A 79 -1.08 5.14 3.24
N ILE A 80 -1.25 5.23 4.55
CA ILE A 80 -2.16 6.13 5.24
C ILE A 80 -1.36 6.87 6.30
N ARG A 81 -1.55 8.20 6.38
CA ARG A 81 -1.04 9.04 7.46
C ARG A 81 -2.19 9.81 8.08
N SER A 82 -2.57 9.44 9.29
CA SER A 82 -3.52 10.18 10.11
C SER A 82 -2.78 10.90 11.25
N ALA A 83 -3.49 11.70 12.04
CA ALA A 83 -2.92 12.37 13.20
C ALA A 83 -2.38 11.39 14.25
N GLU A 84 -3.00 10.22 14.37
CA GLU A 84 -2.66 9.21 15.41
C GLU A 84 -1.59 8.21 14.97
N ARG A 85 -1.49 7.93 13.66
CA ARG A 85 -0.63 6.86 13.13
C ARG A 85 -0.28 7.06 11.66
N ALA A 86 0.89 6.55 11.29
CA ALA A 86 1.31 6.36 9.92
C ALA A 86 1.48 4.86 9.65
N VAL A 87 0.80 4.35 8.63
CA VAL A 87 0.81 2.93 8.25
C VAL A 87 1.19 2.84 6.78
N ILE A 88 2.17 2.00 6.48
CA ILE A 88 2.64 1.75 5.13
C ILE A 88 2.49 0.27 4.82
N ASP A 89 2.32 -0.02 3.54
CA ASP A 89 2.34 -1.39 3.07
C ASP A 89 3.76 -1.95 3.15
N GLY A 90 3.98 -2.90 4.06
CA GLY A 90 5.24 -3.63 4.19
C GLY A 90 5.49 -4.60 3.04
N VAL A 91 4.43 -5.09 2.40
CA VAL A 91 4.50 -5.99 1.25
C VAL A 91 4.56 -5.13 0.00
N ASN A 92 5.76 -4.69 -0.38
CA ASN A 92 5.96 -3.88 -1.58
C ASN A 92 5.44 -4.62 -2.84
N LEU A 93 4.16 -4.40 -3.20
CA LEU A 93 3.44 -5.13 -4.24
C LEU A 93 4.19 -5.07 -5.57
N ARG A 94 4.83 -3.94 -5.89
CA ARG A 94 5.64 -3.78 -7.10
C ARG A 94 6.83 -4.75 -7.14
N VAL A 95 7.46 -5.01 -5.99
CA VAL A 95 8.53 -6.02 -5.86
C VAL A 95 7.97 -7.43 -5.97
N SER A 96 6.84 -7.72 -5.32
CA SER A 96 6.17 -9.03 -5.43
C SER A 96 5.76 -9.32 -6.87
N MET A 97 5.25 -8.32 -7.58
CA MET A 97 4.91 -8.38 -9.00
C MET A 97 6.13 -8.58 -9.89
N MET A 98 7.20 -7.82 -9.66
CA MET A 98 8.47 -7.98 -10.36
C MET A 98 8.98 -9.42 -10.21
N ARG A 99 9.01 -9.96 -8.99
CA ARG A 99 9.44 -11.34 -8.72
C ARG A 99 8.57 -12.36 -9.45
N LEU A 100 7.25 -12.21 -9.38
CA LEU A 100 6.33 -13.13 -10.06
C LEU A 100 6.49 -13.09 -11.58
N ASN A 101 6.59 -11.90 -12.17
CA ASN A 101 6.76 -11.73 -13.61
C ASN A 101 8.11 -12.28 -14.09
N LEU A 102 9.19 -12.04 -13.34
CA LEU A 102 10.50 -12.62 -13.62
C LEU A 102 10.47 -14.15 -13.50
N LEU A 103 9.90 -14.70 -12.42
CA LEU A 103 9.84 -16.15 -12.20
C LEU A 103 8.99 -16.85 -13.27
N CYS A 104 7.77 -16.36 -13.52
CA CYS A 104 6.94 -16.89 -14.61
C CYS A 104 7.62 -16.70 -15.97
N GLY A 105 8.27 -15.56 -16.20
CA GLY A 105 9.04 -15.30 -17.41
C GLY A 105 10.09 -16.37 -17.64
N VAL A 106 10.95 -16.63 -16.66
CA VAL A 106 12.00 -17.67 -16.73
C VAL A 106 11.40 -19.06 -16.94
N LEU A 107 10.38 -19.43 -16.18
CA LEU A 107 9.77 -20.77 -16.26
C LEU A 107 9.09 -21.06 -17.60
N PHE A 108 8.42 -20.06 -18.20
CA PHE A 108 7.70 -20.24 -19.46
C PHE A 108 8.54 -19.88 -20.70
N THR A 109 9.76 -19.33 -20.55
CA THR A 109 10.64 -19.02 -21.69
C THR A 109 11.05 -20.28 -22.49
N PRO A 110 11.40 -21.42 -21.86
CA PRO A 110 11.72 -22.66 -22.58
C PRO A 110 10.56 -23.19 -23.45
N VAL A 111 9.32 -22.82 -23.13
CA VAL A 111 8.13 -23.23 -23.87
C VAL A 111 7.89 -22.22 -25.01
N PHE A 112 8.58 -22.43 -26.13
CA PHE A 112 8.45 -21.64 -27.37
C PHE A 112 8.64 -20.11 -27.18
N GLY A 113 9.39 -19.68 -26.17
CA GLY A 113 9.60 -18.25 -25.90
C GLY A 113 8.37 -17.53 -25.33
N ALA A 114 7.30 -18.24 -24.94
CA ALA A 114 6.07 -17.64 -24.40
C ALA A 114 6.33 -16.79 -23.14
N GLY A 115 7.35 -17.12 -22.36
CA GLY A 115 7.76 -16.37 -21.17
C GLY A 115 8.44 -15.03 -21.45
N THR A 116 8.91 -14.75 -22.67
CA THR A 116 9.71 -13.56 -22.99
C THR A 116 8.98 -12.24 -22.70
N LEU A 117 7.68 -12.16 -22.98
CA LEU A 117 6.87 -10.97 -22.68
C LEU A 117 6.74 -10.72 -21.18
N ARG A 118 6.58 -11.78 -20.38
CA ARG A 118 6.52 -11.66 -18.91
C ARG A 118 7.88 -11.31 -18.33
N LEU A 119 8.94 -11.87 -18.89
CA LEU A 119 10.32 -11.54 -18.52
C LEU A 119 10.61 -10.07 -18.79
N ALA A 120 10.24 -9.55 -19.97
CA ALA A 120 10.40 -8.15 -20.34
C ALA A 120 9.62 -7.21 -19.41
N ALA A 121 8.38 -7.57 -19.05
CA ALA A 121 7.60 -6.81 -18.07
C ALA A 121 8.26 -6.80 -16.68
N GLY A 122 8.80 -7.95 -16.23
CA GLY A 122 9.55 -8.06 -14.97
C GLY A 122 10.82 -7.21 -14.96
N ILE A 123 11.58 -7.21 -16.06
CA ILE A 123 12.78 -6.37 -16.24
C ILE A 123 12.39 -4.90 -16.24
N GLY A 124 11.33 -4.50 -16.93
CA GLY A 124 10.84 -3.12 -16.92
C GLY A 124 10.44 -2.64 -15.51
N GLN A 125 9.79 -3.50 -14.74
CA GLN A 125 9.47 -3.23 -13.33
C GLN A 125 10.73 -3.12 -12.46
N MET A 126 11.73 -3.99 -12.68
CA MET A 126 13.03 -3.94 -11.99
C MET A 126 13.77 -2.63 -12.29
N MET A 127 13.85 -2.22 -13.55
CA MET A 127 14.47 -0.95 -13.95
C MET A 127 13.74 0.26 -13.37
N SER A 128 12.40 0.21 -13.28
CA SER A 128 11.61 1.27 -12.63
C SER A 128 11.91 1.42 -11.13
N ILE A 129 12.19 0.31 -10.44
CA ILE A 129 12.60 0.31 -9.03
C ILE A 129 14.03 0.88 -8.90
N LEU A 130 14.95 0.41 -9.75
CA LEU A 130 16.36 0.82 -9.72
C LEU A 130 16.58 2.30 -10.07
N ASN A 131 15.80 2.84 -11.01
CA ASN A 131 15.91 4.24 -11.45
C ASN A 131 15.36 5.26 -10.42
N GLY A 132 14.91 4.82 -9.24
CA GLY A 132 14.40 5.75 -8.22
C GLY A 132 13.15 6.53 -8.62
N SER A 133 12.56 6.25 -9.79
CA SER A 133 11.27 6.80 -10.23
C SER A 133 10.12 6.45 -9.26
N ALA A 134 10.39 5.57 -8.30
CA ALA A 134 9.55 5.24 -7.16
C ALA A 134 10.31 5.50 -5.84
N ASP A 135 10.84 6.71 -5.64
CA ASP A 135 11.55 7.19 -4.44
C ASP A 135 10.62 7.27 -3.21
N ARG A 136 10.01 6.15 -2.86
CA ARG A 136 9.06 5.96 -1.75
C ARG A 136 9.68 6.25 -0.38
N PRO A 137 10.98 5.95 -0.11
CA PRO A 137 11.61 6.33 1.14
C PRO A 137 11.60 7.84 1.33
N LYS A 138 11.94 8.66 0.31
CA LYS A 138 12.01 10.13 0.46
C LYS A 138 10.68 10.80 0.82
N PHE A 139 9.56 10.24 0.35
CA PHE A 139 8.21 10.69 0.77
C PHE A 139 7.91 10.42 2.24
N PHE A 140 8.59 9.45 2.87
CA PHE A 140 8.40 9.07 4.27
C PHE A 140 9.57 9.43 5.20
N GLU A 141 10.80 9.59 4.72
CA GLU A 141 12.01 9.88 5.51
C GLU A 141 11.95 11.30 6.07
N SER A 142 11.50 12.26 5.25
CA SER A 142 11.09 13.60 5.68
C SER A 142 9.93 13.62 6.68
N THR A 143 9.22 12.49 6.86
CA THR A 143 8.01 12.37 7.69
C THR A 143 8.27 11.56 8.97
N LEU A 144 9.18 10.58 8.97
CA LEU A 144 9.62 9.83 10.15
C LEU A 144 10.46 10.70 11.10
N GLU A 145 11.20 11.68 10.58
CA GLU A 145 11.88 12.69 11.40
C GLU A 145 10.90 13.57 12.20
N GLN A 146 9.67 13.78 11.73
CA GLN A 146 8.65 14.58 12.43
C GLN A 146 7.95 13.85 13.59
N PHE A 147 7.90 12.52 13.56
CA PHE A 147 7.20 11.72 14.60
C PHE A 147 8.15 10.99 15.56
N GLY A 148 9.46 11.08 15.33
CA GLY A 148 10.44 10.30 16.06
C GLY A 148 10.36 8.82 15.66
N SER A 149 11.53 8.18 15.58
CA SER A 149 11.67 6.78 15.19
C SER A 149 10.62 5.86 15.88
N PRO A 150 9.74 5.14 15.15
CA PRO A 150 8.74 4.24 15.73
C PRO A 150 9.33 2.98 16.40
N GLY A 151 10.65 2.96 16.65
CA GLY A 151 11.40 1.78 17.06
C GLY A 151 11.73 1.64 18.55
N GLN A 152 11.33 2.57 19.43
CA GLN A 152 11.73 2.46 20.86
C GLN A 152 10.59 2.32 21.87
N ASN A 153 9.34 2.70 21.57
CA ASN A 153 8.30 2.72 22.61
C ASN A 153 7.24 1.60 22.50
N LEU A 154 7.07 0.96 21.34
CA LEU A 154 6.04 -0.07 21.16
C LEU A 154 6.37 -1.42 21.82
N ALA A 155 7.65 -1.80 21.93
CA ALA A 155 8.05 -3.01 22.63
C ALA A 155 7.96 -2.88 24.17
N GLY A 156 8.11 -1.65 24.70
CA GLY A 156 8.03 -1.38 26.13
C GLY A 156 6.59 -1.29 26.66
N ASP A 157 5.70 -0.63 25.90
CA ASP A 157 4.34 -0.33 26.40
C ASP A 157 3.36 -1.49 26.29
N LEU A 158 3.51 -2.39 25.30
CA LEU A 158 2.70 -3.61 25.23
C LEU A 158 3.08 -4.61 26.34
N CYS A 159 4.36 -4.62 26.76
CA CYS A 159 4.81 -5.43 27.90
C CYS A 159 4.33 -4.86 29.24
N LYS A 160 4.32 -3.53 29.40
CA LYS A 160 3.83 -2.87 30.62
C LYS A 160 2.31 -3.00 30.81
N ARG A 161 1.51 -2.90 29.75
CA ARG A 161 0.04 -3.03 29.88
C ARG A 161 -0.42 -4.44 30.20
N ARG A 162 0.34 -5.47 29.82
CA ARG A 162 0.01 -6.86 30.17
C ARG A 162 0.35 -7.20 31.62
N LEU A 163 1.39 -6.59 32.18
CA LEU A 163 1.75 -6.79 33.59
C LEU A 163 0.81 -6.09 34.59
N VAL A 164 0.10 -5.04 34.18
CA VAL A 164 -0.88 -4.37 35.06
C VAL A 164 -2.22 -5.12 35.10
N ALA A 165 -2.59 -5.83 34.02
CA ALA A 165 -3.85 -6.59 33.98
C ALA A 165 -3.80 -7.88 34.85
N ASP A 166 -2.63 -8.49 35.00
CA ASP A 166 -2.44 -9.71 35.82
C ASP A 166 -2.14 -9.42 37.30
N ALA A 167 -1.93 -8.15 37.69
CA ALA A 167 -1.69 -7.75 39.09
C ALA A 167 -2.97 -7.34 39.85
N SER A 168 -4.14 -7.51 39.22
CA SER A 168 -5.45 -7.14 39.77
C SER A 168 -6.42 -8.33 39.93
N GLN A 169 -5.89 -9.55 40.08
CA GLN A 169 -6.63 -10.71 40.59
C GLN A 169 -6.02 -11.22 41.89
#